data_AF-A0A6M2R931-F1
#
_entry.id   AF-A0A6M2R931-F1
#
_cell.length_a   1.000
_cell.length_b   1.000
_cell.length_c   1.000
_cell.angle_alpha   90.00
_cell.angle_beta   90.00
_cell.angle_gamma   90.00
#
_symmetry.space_group_name_H-M   'P 1'
#
loop_
_entity.id
_entity.type
_entity.pdbx_description
1 polymer ?
#
loop_
_entity_poly.entity_id
_entity_poly.type
_entity_poly.pdbx_seq_one_letter_code
_entity_poly.pdbx_strand_id
1 'polypeptide(L)'
;MSTWANLGLQDSASPLMEQLTFFHDHALLILVMITVLVGYLMFMLFFNNFINRFLLHGQLIEMIWTILPAVILLFIAFPSLRLLYLLDEINEPSLTLKTIGHQWYWSYEYSDFNNIEFDSYMIPTNELPSEGFRLLDVDNRVVLPMNSQIRILVTAADVIHSWTVPALGVKVDGTPGRLNQTNFYINRPGLFYGQCSEICGANHSFMPIVIESVPTNYFIKWI
;
A
#
# COMPACT_ATOMS: atom_id res chain seq x y z
N MET A 1 9.96 4.52 5.68
CA MET A 1 8.86 5.29 6.31
C MET A 1 8.68 6.60 5.58
N SER A 2 7.54 7.28 5.76
CA SER A 2 7.33 8.63 5.22
C SER A 2 8.28 9.64 5.86
N THR A 3 8.94 10.45 5.04
CA THR A 3 9.78 11.57 5.48
C THR A 3 8.98 12.88 5.46
N TRP A 4 9.50 13.89 6.15
CA TRP A 4 8.90 15.22 6.17
C TRP A 4 8.83 15.81 4.76
N ALA A 5 7.69 16.44 4.43
CA ALA A 5 7.43 17.05 3.13
C ALA A 5 7.56 16.09 1.93
N ASN A 6 7.41 14.78 2.13
CA ASN A 6 7.36 13.83 1.02
C ASN A 6 6.07 14.03 0.19
N LEU A 7 6.23 14.18 -1.11
CA LEU A 7 5.11 14.32 -2.07
C LEU A 7 4.78 13.02 -2.79
N GLY A 8 5.71 12.07 -2.81
CA GLY A 8 5.58 10.80 -3.53
C GLY A 8 5.20 9.64 -2.62
N LEU A 9 5.22 8.45 -3.21
CA LEU A 9 5.14 7.18 -2.48
C LEU A 9 6.42 6.97 -1.64
N GLN A 10 6.36 6.06 -0.67
CA GLN A 10 7.59 5.63 0.04
C GLN A 10 8.47 4.79 -0.88
N ASP A 11 9.78 4.82 -0.66
CA ASP A 11 10.73 3.98 -1.41
C ASP A 11 10.36 2.49 -1.31
N SER A 12 10.08 1.89 -2.46
CA SER A 12 9.62 0.51 -2.60
C SER A 12 10.66 -0.48 -2.11
N ALA A 13 10.26 -1.43 -1.26
CA ALA A 13 11.09 -2.50 -0.71
C ALA A 13 10.71 -3.89 -1.23
N SER A 14 9.74 -3.97 -2.14
CA SER A 14 9.32 -5.18 -2.84
C SER A 14 9.28 -4.93 -4.36
N PRO A 15 9.49 -5.97 -5.20
CA PRO A 15 9.37 -5.83 -6.65
C PRO A 15 7.97 -5.39 -7.08
N LEU A 16 6.95 -5.81 -6.34
CA LEU A 16 5.56 -5.43 -6.60
C LEU A 16 5.30 -3.96 -6.32
N MET A 17 5.86 -3.40 -5.24
CA MET A 17 5.74 -1.96 -4.96
C MET A 17 6.49 -1.11 -6.00
N GLU A 18 7.61 -1.60 -6.55
CA GLU A 18 8.28 -0.94 -7.68
C GLU A 18 7.35 -0.87 -8.90
N GLN A 19 6.69 -1.97 -9.26
CA GLN A 19 5.73 -1.99 -10.37
C GLN A 19 4.50 -1.09 -10.10
N LEU A 20 4.02 -1.03 -8.85
CA LEU A 20 2.96 -0.10 -8.45
C LEU A 20 3.38 1.36 -8.62
N THR A 21 4.62 1.71 -8.26
CA THR A 21 5.16 3.06 -8.49
C THR A 21 5.24 3.40 -9.98
N PHE A 22 5.73 2.48 -10.82
CA PHE A 22 5.74 2.70 -12.28
C PHE A 22 4.34 2.87 -12.87
N PHE A 23 3.38 2.07 -12.40
CA PHE A 23 1.98 2.20 -12.82
C PHE A 23 1.36 3.53 -12.37
N HIS A 24 1.64 3.93 -11.13
CA HIS A 24 1.22 5.23 -10.59
C HIS A 24 1.74 6.37 -11.46
N ASP A 25 3.03 6.37 -11.80
CA ASP A 25 3.64 7.44 -12.60
C ASP A 25 3.08 7.50 -14.02
N HIS A 26 2.83 6.34 -14.64
CA HIS A 26 2.15 6.25 -15.94
C HIS A 26 0.74 6.84 -15.89
N ALA A 27 -0.05 6.48 -14.88
CA ALA A 27 -1.40 7.02 -14.71
C ALA A 27 -1.37 8.53 -14.40
N LEU A 28 -0.46 8.98 -13.53
CA LEU A 28 -0.29 10.37 -13.17
C LEU A 28 0.10 11.23 -14.38
N LEU A 29 0.99 10.74 -15.25
CA LEU A 29 1.35 11.41 -16.50
C LEU A 29 0.11 11.68 -17.37
N ILE A 30 -0.74 10.67 -17.56
CA ILE A 30 -1.97 10.79 -18.34
C ILE A 30 -2.92 11.81 -17.70
N LEU A 31 -3.10 11.75 -16.38
CA LEU A 31 -3.96 12.69 -15.64
C LEU A 31 -3.45 14.13 -15.74
N VAL A 32 -2.13 14.34 -15.63
CA VAL A 32 -1.51 15.66 -15.80
C VAL A 32 -1.72 16.18 -17.23
N MET A 33 -1.57 15.34 -18.25
CA MET A 33 -1.85 15.74 -19.64
C MET A 33 -3.30 16.20 -19.83
N ILE A 34 -4.28 15.46 -19.28
CA ILE A 34 -5.70 15.81 -19.37
C ILE A 34 -6.00 17.10 -18.61
N THR A 35 -5.50 17.24 -17.37
CA THR A 35 -5.75 18.43 -16.54
C THR A 35 -5.12 19.68 -17.14
N VAL A 36 -3.92 19.60 -17.72
CA VAL A 36 -3.30 20.71 -18.45
C VAL A 36 -4.09 21.06 -19.71
N LEU A 37 -4.55 20.07 -20.49
CA LEU A 37 -5.37 20.31 -21.69
C LEU A 37 -6.68 21.01 -21.34
N VAL A 38 -7.44 20.48 -20.38
CA VAL A 38 -8.71 21.06 -19.94
C VAL A 38 -8.49 22.44 -19.31
N GLY A 39 -7.47 22.57 -18.47
CA GLY A 39 -7.08 23.84 -17.85
C GLY A 39 -6.74 24.91 -18.89
N TYR A 40 -5.99 24.55 -19.93
CA TYR A 40 -5.68 25.43 -21.05
C TYR A 40 -6.94 25.84 -21.82
N LEU A 41 -7.83 24.91 -22.17
CA LEU A 41 -9.08 25.21 -22.86
C LEU A 41 -9.95 26.17 -22.05
N MET A 42 -10.11 25.92 -20.74
CA MET A 42 -10.86 26.79 -19.84
C MET A 42 -10.21 28.17 -19.71
N PHE A 43 -8.88 28.23 -19.61
CA PHE A 43 -8.14 29.49 -19.51
C PHE A 43 -8.34 30.36 -20.77
N MET A 44 -8.27 29.76 -21.96
CA MET A 44 -8.44 30.46 -23.23
C MET A 44 -9.85 31.07 -23.40
N LEU A 45 -10.88 30.46 -22.82
CA LEU A 45 -12.24 30.99 -22.87
C LEU A 45 -12.37 32.35 -22.17
N PHE A 46 -11.56 32.65 -21.15
CA PHE A 46 -11.61 33.94 -20.46
C PHE A 46 -11.12 35.12 -21.32
N PHE A 47 -10.27 34.86 -22.31
CA PHE A 47 -9.70 35.89 -23.18
C PHE A 47 -10.37 35.95 -24.56
N ASN A 48 -11.36 35.09 -24.82
CA ASN A 48 -12.04 35.05 -26.09
C ASN A 48 -13.17 36.09 -26.17
N ASN A 49 -13.01 37.07 -27.06
CA ASN A 49 -14.01 38.11 -27.30
C ASN A 49 -15.03 37.75 -28.40
N PHE A 50 -14.81 36.66 -29.15
CA PHE A 50 -15.69 36.27 -30.25
C PHE A 50 -16.91 35.50 -29.74
N ILE A 51 -18.11 35.95 -30.12
CA ILE A 51 -19.37 35.34 -29.70
C ILE A 51 -19.96 34.52 -30.86
N ASN A 52 -20.23 33.24 -30.62
CA ASN A 52 -20.99 32.40 -31.55
C ASN A 52 -22.21 31.77 -30.85
N ARG A 53 -23.40 32.34 -31.09
CA ARG A 53 -24.67 31.90 -30.48
C ARG A 53 -25.39 30.78 -31.23
N PHE A 54 -24.98 30.48 -32.46
CA PHE A 54 -25.71 29.56 -33.33
C PHE A 54 -25.10 28.16 -33.38
N LEU A 55 -24.05 27.90 -32.61
CA LEU A 55 -23.45 26.58 -32.45
C LEU A 55 -24.30 25.72 -31.50
N LEU A 56 -25.37 25.12 -32.03
CA LEU A 56 -26.29 24.29 -31.25
C LEU A 56 -25.95 22.80 -31.26
N HIS A 57 -25.27 22.31 -32.31
CA HIS A 57 -24.98 20.88 -32.49
C HIS A 57 -23.57 20.67 -33.00
N GLY A 58 -22.93 19.59 -32.53
CA GLY A 58 -21.54 19.28 -32.85
C GLY A 58 -21.27 17.79 -32.89
N GLN A 59 -22.01 17.02 -33.71
CA GLN A 59 -21.89 15.54 -33.73
C GLN A 59 -20.44 15.05 -33.89
N LEU A 60 -19.65 15.73 -34.72
CA LEU A 60 -18.24 15.37 -34.92
C LEU A 60 -17.41 15.56 -33.64
N ILE A 61 -17.56 16.67 -32.93
CA ILE A 61 -16.80 16.91 -31.68
C ILE A 61 -17.28 15.98 -30.56
N GLU A 62 -18.57 15.68 -30.52
CA GLU A 62 -19.15 14.70 -29.62
C GLU A 62 -18.57 13.30 -29.81
N MET A 63 -18.42 12.87 -31.06
CA MET A 63 -17.77 11.61 -31.38
C MET A 63 -16.30 11.61 -30.92
N ILE A 64 -15.57 12.68 -31.18
CA ILE A 64 -14.14 12.80 -30.82
C ILE A 64 -13.95 12.73 -29.31
N TRP A 65 -14.68 13.53 -28.53
CA TRP A 65 -14.51 13.54 -27.06
C TRP A 65 -15.08 12.30 -26.38
N THR A 66 -15.80 11.43 -27.09
CA THR A 66 -16.30 10.17 -26.56
C THR A 66 -15.29 9.05 -26.82
N ILE A 67 -14.77 8.97 -28.05
CA ILE A 67 -13.80 7.94 -28.44
C ILE A 67 -12.44 8.19 -27.80
N LEU A 68 -11.98 9.44 -27.74
CA LEU A 68 -10.63 9.76 -27.23
C LEU A 68 -10.45 9.34 -25.75
N PRO A 69 -11.34 9.67 -24.80
CA PRO A 69 -11.23 9.20 -23.41
C PRO A 69 -11.33 7.68 -23.30
N ALA A 70 -12.17 7.02 -24.11
CA ALA A 70 -12.27 5.56 -24.09
C ALA A 70 -10.93 4.90 -24.45
N VAL A 71 -10.23 5.42 -25.46
CA VAL A 71 -8.88 4.96 -25.82
C VAL A 71 -7.87 5.24 -24.70
N ILE A 72 -7.92 6.41 -24.08
CA ILE A 72 -7.03 6.75 -22.95
C ILE A 72 -7.24 5.79 -21.77
N LEU A 73 -8.49 5.44 -21.45
CA LEU A 73 -8.80 4.48 -20.40
C LEU A 73 -8.21 3.08 -20.69
N LEU A 74 -8.18 2.64 -21.95
CA LEU A 74 -7.51 1.39 -22.32
C LEU A 74 -6.01 1.42 -22.01
N PHE A 75 -5.34 2.55 -22.24
CA PHE A 75 -3.91 2.71 -21.91
C PHE A 75 -3.61 2.67 -20.41
N ILE A 76 -4.59 3.01 -19.56
CA ILE A 76 -4.48 2.85 -18.10
C ILE A 76 -4.83 1.40 -17.70
N ALA A 77 -5.89 0.84 -18.29
CA ALA A 77 -6.42 -0.46 -17.92
C ALA A 77 -5.45 -1.61 -18.20
N PHE A 78 -4.74 -1.63 -19.33
CA PHE A 78 -3.84 -2.73 -19.67
C PHE A 78 -2.69 -2.96 -18.66
N PRO A 79 -1.87 -1.95 -18.28
CA PRO A 79 -0.85 -2.15 -17.27
C PRO A 79 -1.46 -2.44 -15.88
N SER A 80 -2.62 -1.86 -15.56
CA SER A 80 -3.33 -2.11 -14.30
C SER A 80 -3.74 -3.58 -14.15
N LEU A 81 -4.38 -4.15 -15.16
CA LEU A 81 -4.83 -5.54 -15.16
C LEU A 81 -3.64 -6.49 -15.12
N ARG A 82 -2.58 -6.23 -15.87
CA ARG A 82 -1.34 -7.03 -15.80
C ARG A 82 -0.80 -7.08 -14.38
N LEU A 83 -0.73 -5.93 -13.70
CA LEU A 83 -0.23 -5.87 -12.33
C LEU A 83 -1.14 -6.59 -11.33
N LEU A 84 -2.47 -6.48 -11.49
CA LEU A 84 -3.44 -7.21 -10.70
C LEU A 84 -3.19 -8.72 -10.74
N TYR A 85 -2.97 -9.29 -11.94
CA TYR A 85 -2.69 -10.72 -12.08
C TYR A 85 -1.32 -11.12 -11.51
N LEU A 86 -0.31 -10.24 -11.58
CA LEU A 86 1.00 -10.51 -10.95
C LEU A 86 0.91 -10.51 -9.41
N LEU A 87 0.03 -9.69 -8.83
CA LEU A 87 -0.20 -9.66 -7.39
C LEU A 87 -0.88 -10.94 -6.88
N ASP A 88 -1.77 -11.51 -7.68
CA ASP A 88 -2.55 -12.71 -7.32
C ASP A 88 -1.84 -14.03 -7.67
N GLU A 89 -0.66 -13.95 -8.31
CA GLU A 89 0.08 -15.16 -8.72
C GLU A 89 0.50 -15.98 -7.49
N ILE A 90 0.13 -17.26 -7.50
CA ILE A 90 0.40 -18.20 -6.41
C ILE A 90 1.87 -18.62 -6.50
N ASN A 91 2.70 -17.93 -5.74
CA ASN A 91 4.08 -18.34 -5.49
C ASN A 91 4.13 -19.38 -4.36
N GLU A 92 5.08 -20.31 -4.41
CA GLU A 92 5.40 -21.19 -3.28
C GLU A 92 6.12 -20.37 -2.19
N PRO A 93 5.49 -20.07 -1.05
CA PRO A 93 6.13 -19.28 -0.01
C PRO A 93 7.09 -20.16 0.78
N SER A 94 8.20 -19.54 1.18
CA SER A 94 9.18 -20.16 2.09
C SER A 94 8.80 -20.04 3.57
N LEU A 95 7.90 -19.12 3.89
CA LEU A 95 7.48 -18.79 5.25
C LEU A 95 6.03 -18.31 5.26
N THR A 96 5.25 -18.77 6.23
CA THR A 96 3.93 -18.24 6.57
C THR A 96 3.98 -17.47 7.89
N LEU A 97 3.53 -16.22 7.85
CA LEU A 97 3.26 -15.39 9.02
C LEU A 97 1.76 -15.20 9.17
N LYS A 98 1.19 -15.54 10.32
CA LYS A 98 -0.20 -15.17 10.63
C LYS A 98 -0.21 -13.91 11.49
N THR A 99 -1.15 -13.03 11.20
CA THR A 99 -1.32 -11.74 11.85
C THR A 99 -2.77 -11.55 12.24
N ILE A 100 -2.98 -11.23 13.52
CA ILE A 100 -4.30 -11.08 14.11
C ILE A 100 -4.44 -9.66 14.64
N GLY A 101 -5.44 -8.94 14.16
CA GLY A 101 -5.80 -7.63 14.69
C GLY A 101 -6.63 -7.74 15.97
N HIS A 102 -6.27 -6.94 16.96
CA HIS A 102 -6.97 -6.77 18.24
C HIS A 102 -7.17 -5.28 18.54
N GLN A 103 -8.14 -4.92 19.38
CA GLN A 103 -8.27 -3.59 19.98
C GLN A 103 -7.29 -3.45 21.16
N TRP A 104 -6.17 -2.74 21.05
CA TRP A 104 -5.58 -2.03 19.90
C TRP A 104 -4.09 -2.39 19.77
N TYR A 105 -3.83 -3.58 19.25
CA TYR A 105 -2.50 -4.16 19.05
C TYR A 105 -2.56 -5.25 17.98
N TRP A 106 -1.40 -5.77 17.59
CA TRP A 106 -1.29 -6.88 16.65
C TRP A 106 -0.64 -8.08 17.31
N SER A 107 -1.18 -9.28 17.10
CA SER A 107 -0.53 -10.53 17.46
C SER A 107 0.02 -11.20 16.21
N TYR A 108 1.20 -11.81 16.34
CA TYR A 108 1.89 -12.49 15.24
C TYR A 108 2.18 -13.93 15.61
N GLU A 109 1.96 -14.85 14.68
CA GLU A 109 2.21 -16.28 14.85
C GLU A 109 3.10 -16.81 13.71
N TYR A 110 4.20 -17.48 14.08
CA TYR A 110 5.10 -18.21 13.19
C TYR A 110 4.85 -19.71 13.35
N SER A 111 3.82 -20.22 12.68
CA SER A 111 3.37 -21.62 12.82
C SER A 111 4.26 -22.66 12.13
N ASP A 112 5.07 -22.25 11.15
CA ASP A 112 5.90 -23.18 10.35
C ASP A 112 7.10 -23.74 11.13
N PHE A 113 7.40 -23.17 12.31
CA PHE A 113 8.54 -23.54 13.16
C PHE A 113 8.08 -24.03 14.54
N ASN A 114 8.35 -23.25 15.60
CA ASN A 114 8.12 -23.61 17.00
C ASN A 114 6.81 -23.04 17.58
N ASN A 115 5.83 -22.67 16.73
CA ASN A 115 4.63 -21.94 17.16
C ASN A 115 4.97 -20.70 18.00
N ILE A 116 5.90 -19.89 17.51
CA ILE A 116 6.26 -18.63 18.18
C ILE A 116 5.07 -17.68 18.04
N GLU A 117 4.56 -17.19 19.15
CA GLU A 117 3.51 -16.17 19.21
C GLU A 117 3.97 -15.00 20.09
N PHE A 118 3.62 -13.78 19.69
CA PHE A 118 3.82 -12.59 20.50
C PHE A 118 2.87 -11.47 20.11
N ASP A 119 2.65 -10.56 21.05
CA ASP A 119 1.90 -9.33 20.84
C ASP A 119 2.86 -8.16 20.56
N SER A 120 2.39 -7.22 19.75
CA SER A 120 3.11 -6.02 19.33
C SER A 120 2.26 -4.79 19.66
N TYR A 121 2.70 -4.05 20.66
CA TYR A 121 2.08 -2.81 21.13
C TYR A 121 2.93 -1.59 20.75
N MET A 122 2.26 -0.47 20.52
CA MET A 122 2.94 0.82 20.34
C MET A 122 3.68 1.20 21.62
N ILE A 123 4.95 1.60 21.50
CA ILE A 123 5.70 2.14 22.65
C ILE A 123 5.08 3.49 23.06
N PRO A 124 4.66 3.65 24.33
CA PRO A 124 4.16 4.93 24.83
C PRO A 124 5.19 6.06 24.67
N THR A 125 4.73 7.29 24.36
CA THR A 125 5.64 8.41 24.06
C THR A 125 6.57 8.78 25.23
N ASN A 126 6.15 8.51 26.46
CA ASN A 126 6.95 8.69 27.68
C ASN A 126 8.05 7.63 27.88
N GLU A 127 7.94 6.48 27.21
CA GLU A 127 8.90 5.36 27.26
C GLU A 127 9.75 5.27 25.98
N LEU A 128 9.47 6.13 25.00
CA LEU A 128 10.12 6.12 23.71
C LEU A 128 11.61 6.52 23.85
N PRO A 129 12.54 5.74 23.27
CA PRO A 129 13.95 6.11 23.18
C PRO A 129 14.16 7.42 22.40
N SER A 130 15.30 8.09 22.58
CA SER A 130 15.61 9.36 21.91
C SER A 130 15.56 9.28 20.37
N GLU A 131 15.91 8.12 19.81
CA GLU A 131 15.90 7.84 18.36
C GLU A 131 14.60 7.18 17.89
N GLY A 132 13.63 7.01 18.78
CA GLY A 132 12.37 6.33 18.46
C GLY A 132 11.41 7.21 17.66
N PHE A 133 10.59 6.57 16.83
CA PHE A 133 9.56 7.22 16.05
C PHE A 133 8.21 7.22 16.78
N ARG A 134 7.77 8.42 17.17
CA ARG A 134 6.47 8.64 17.84
C ARG A 134 5.34 8.03 17.01
N LEU A 135 4.50 7.22 17.66
CA LEU A 135 3.35 6.50 17.09
C LEU A 135 3.66 5.37 16.10
N LEU A 136 4.94 5.07 15.86
CA LEU A 136 5.35 4.07 14.87
C LEU A 136 6.12 2.91 15.49
N ASP A 137 6.97 3.18 16.48
CA ASP A 137 7.72 2.10 17.13
C ASP A 137 6.83 1.23 18.01
N VAL A 138 7.20 -0.05 18.04
CA VAL A 138 6.56 -1.12 18.81
C VAL A 138 7.56 -1.80 19.73
N ASP A 139 7.06 -2.42 20.79
CA ASP A 139 7.84 -3.22 21.73
C ASP A 139 8.46 -4.47 21.07
N ASN A 140 7.66 -5.21 20.32
CA ASN A 140 8.06 -6.43 19.60
C ASN A 140 7.85 -6.24 18.10
N ARG A 141 8.96 -6.30 17.34
CA ARG A 141 8.95 -6.17 15.88
C ARG A 141 8.75 -7.53 15.22
N VAL A 142 8.14 -7.51 14.05
CA VAL A 142 8.01 -8.69 13.19
C VAL A 142 9.32 -8.91 12.44
N VAL A 143 10.10 -9.92 12.81
CA VAL A 143 11.36 -10.23 12.11
C VAL A 143 11.07 -11.14 10.92
N LEU A 144 11.53 -10.77 9.72
CA LEU A 144 11.32 -11.54 8.49
C LEU A 144 12.60 -11.66 7.66
N PRO A 145 12.85 -12.81 7.00
CA PRO A 145 14.01 -12.99 6.15
C PRO A 145 13.86 -12.21 4.84
N MET A 146 14.86 -11.38 4.52
CA MET A 146 14.96 -10.75 3.20
C MET A 146 15.17 -11.81 2.11
N ASN A 147 14.91 -11.43 0.86
CA ASN A 147 15.10 -12.25 -0.33
C ASN A 147 14.34 -13.58 -0.33
N SER A 148 13.21 -13.64 0.36
CA SER A 148 12.38 -14.83 0.48
C SER A 148 10.91 -14.50 0.22
N GLN A 149 10.17 -15.47 -0.34
CA GLN A 149 8.74 -15.31 -0.56
C GLN A 149 8.01 -15.60 0.75
N ILE A 150 7.28 -14.61 1.26
CA ILE A 150 6.55 -14.67 2.51
C ILE A 150 5.06 -14.64 2.20
N ARG A 151 4.33 -15.61 2.75
CA ARG A 151 2.88 -15.60 2.79
C ARG A 151 2.46 -14.96 4.11
N ILE A 152 1.59 -13.96 4.05
CA ILE A 152 0.92 -13.44 5.23
C ILE A 152 -0.56 -13.84 5.24
N LEU A 153 -1.02 -14.28 6.40
CA LEU A 153 -2.41 -14.60 6.69
C LEU A 153 -2.95 -13.57 7.68
N VAL A 154 -3.88 -12.73 7.25
CA VAL A 154 -4.43 -11.64 8.07
C VAL A 154 -5.86 -11.96 8.48
N THR A 155 -6.14 -11.85 9.77
CA THR A 155 -7.48 -11.97 10.35
C THR A 155 -7.62 -11.00 11.54
N ALA A 156 -8.76 -11.04 12.23
CA ALA A 156 -8.99 -10.24 13.43
C ALA A 156 -9.77 -11.05 14.47
N ALA A 157 -9.56 -10.73 15.75
CA ALA A 157 -10.23 -11.39 16.86
C ALA A 157 -11.50 -10.65 17.34
N ASP A 158 -11.66 -9.37 17.00
CA ASP A 158 -12.74 -8.51 17.49
C ASP A 158 -13.51 -7.77 16.39
N VAL A 159 -13.00 -6.64 15.91
CA VAL A 159 -13.57 -5.80 14.85
C VAL A 159 -12.73 -5.90 13.58
N ILE A 160 -13.11 -5.19 12.53
CA ILE A 160 -12.31 -5.13 11.31
C ILE A 160 -11.08 -4.25 11.56
N HIS A 161 -9.92 -4.75 11.13
CA HIS A 161 -8.66 -4.02 11.07
C HIS A 161 -8.09 -4.13 9.66
N SER A 162 -7.01 -3.42 9.35
CA SER A 162 -6.31 -3.57 8.07
C SER A 162 -4.81 -3.47 8.26
N TRP A 163 -4.12 -4.55 7.94
CA TRP A 163 -2.68 -4.68 8.08
C TRP A 163 -2.01 -4.10 6.83
N THR A 164 -1.27 -3.00 7.01
CA THR A 164 -0.73 -2.21 5.90
C THR A 164 0.73 -1.88 6.13
N VAL A 165 1.58 -2.20 5.15
CA VAL A 165 2.98 -1.79 5.10
C VAL A 165 3.26 -1.15 3.73
N PRO A 166 3.20 0.21 3.63
CA PRO A 166 3.23 0.90 2.34
C PRO A 166 4.49 0.64 1.52
N ALA A 167 5.66 0.57 2.16
CA ALA A 167 6.92 0.31 1.47
C ALA A 167 6.96 -1.06 0.76
N LEU A 168 6.16 -2.03 1.23
CA LEU A 168 6.04 -3.35 0.60
C LEU A 168 4.88 -3.42 -0.40
N GLY A 169 4.05 -2.38 -0.50
CA GLY A 169 2.86 -2.37 -1.33
C GLY A 169 1.77 -3.32 -0.83
N VAL A 170 1.75 -3.62 0.47
CA VAL A 170 0.80 -4.56 1.07
C VAL A 170 -0.23 -3.83 1.92
N LYS A 171 -1.51 -4.09 1.66
CA LYS A 171 -2.65 -3.72 2.49
C LYS A 171 -3.66 -4.87 2.45
N VAL A 172 -3.96 -5.47 3.59
CA VAL A 172 -4.93 -6.57 3.69
C VAL A 172 -5.79 -6.41 4.92
N ASP A 173 -7.11 -6.48 4.72
CA ASP A 173 -8.06 -6.37 5.80
C ASP A 173 -8.07 -7.63 6.67
N GLY A 174 -7.98 -7.44 7.99
CA GLY A 174 -8.24 -8.45 9.00
C GLY A 174 -9.71 -8.41 9.37
N THR A 175 -10.48 -9.41 8.95
CA THR A 175 -11.91 -9.52 9.25
C THR A 175 -12.16 -10.70 10.18
N PRO A 176 -12.91 -10.53 11.29
CA PRO A 176 -13.26 -11.62 12.17
C PRO A 176 -13.97 -12.76 11.42
N GLY A 177 -13.52 -13.99 11.63
CA GLY A 177 -14.08 -15.18 10.96
C GLY A 177 -13.62 -15.39 9.51
N ARG A 178 -12.70 -14.57 8.99
CA ARG A 178 -12.10 -14.74 7.66
C ARG A 178 -10.57 -14.68 7.74
N LEU A 179 -9.91 -15.56 6.98
CA LEU A 179 -8.46 -15.58 6.84
C LEU A 179 -8.09 -15.09 5.44
N ASN A 180 -7.65 -13.85 5.33
CA ASN A 180 -7.18 -13.29 4.07
C ASN A 180 -5.71 -13.62 3.86
N GLN A 181 -5.32 -13.93 2.63
CA GLN A 181 -3.95 -14.27 2.28
C GLN A 181 -3.41 -13.27 1.26
N THR A 182 -2.15 -12.87 1.42
CA THR A 182 -1.37 -12.28 0.34
C THR A 182 0.07 -12.77 0.42
N ASN A 183 0.80 -12.68 -0.68
CA ASN A 183 2.23 -12.94 -0.70
C ASN A 183 2.99 -11.62 -0.89
N PHE A 184 4.19 -11.52 -0.33
CA PHE A 184 5.12 -10.44 -0.62
C PHE A 184 6.57 -10.91 -0.52
N TYR A 185 7.46 -10.07 -1.02
CA TYR A 185 8.90 -10.29 -1.05
C TYR A 185 9.61 -9.02 -0.57
N ILE A 186 10.69 -9.16 0.20
CA ILE A 186 11.47 -8.02 0.70
C ILE A 186 12.88 -8.04 0.06
N ASN A 187 13.19 -7.01 -0.74
CA ASN A 187 14.43 -6.91 -1.53
C ASN A 187 15.66 -6.43 -0.73
N ARG A 188 15.46 -5.80 0.43
CA ARG A 188 16.55 -5.16 1.18
C ARG A 188 16.34 -5.28 2.69
N PRO A 189 17.43 -5.32 3.48
CA PRO A 189 17.32 -5.28 4.94
C PRO A 189 16.86 -3.90 5.43
N GLY A 190 16.29 -3.85 6.63
CA GLY A 190 15.90 -2.61 7.30
C GLY A 190 14.58 -2.70 8.05
N LEU A 191 14.14 -1.56 8.58
CA LEU A 191 12.85 -1.42 9.27
C LEU A 191 11.80 -0.82 8.33
N PHE A 192 10.67 -1.50 8.20
CA PHE A 192 9.53 -1.07 7.41
C PHE A 192 8.34 -0.85 8.33
N TYR A 193 7.77 0.35 8.26
CA TYR A 193 6.71 0.81 9.14
C TYR A 193 5.37 0.80 8.42
N GLY A 194 4.33 0.52 9.19
CA GLY A 194 2.95 0.44 8.77
C GLY A 194 2.01 0.90 9.89
N GLN A 195 0.74 1.06 9.56
CA GLN A 195 -0.32 1.40 10.52
C GLN A 195 -1.62 0.71 10.15
N CYS A 196 -2.49 0.51 11.14
CA CYS A 196 -3.85 0.04 10.86
C CYS A 196 -4.56 1.02 9.91
N SER A 197 -5.14 0.48 8.84
CA SER A 197 -5.76 1.27 7.76
C SER A 197 -7.28 1.08 7.66
N GLU A 198 -7.92 0.59 8.72
CA GLU A 198 -9.37 0.42 8.85
C GLU A 198 -9.83 0.83 10.26
N ILE A 199 -10.94 1.57 10.35
CA ILE A 199 -11.38 2.19 11.61
C ILE A 199 -11.79 1.12 12.65
N CYS A 200 -11.04 1.05 13.76
CA CYS A 200 -11.20 -0.01 14.76
C CYS A 200 -11.47 0.48 16.19
N GLY A 201 -11.82 1.77 16.38
CA GLY A 201 -12.23 2.33 17.66
C GLY A 201 -11.29 3.41 18.21
N ALA A 202 -11.30 3.60 19.53
CA ALA A 202 -10.67 4.75 20.20
C ALA A 202 -9.16 4.91 19.92
N ASN A 203 -8.41 3.80 19.91
CA ASN A 203 -6.97 3.82 19.68
C ASN A 203 -6.59 3.35 18.27
N HIS A 204 -7.47 3.54 17.29
CA HIS A 204 -7.21 3.18 15.88
C HIS A 204 -5.86 3.71 15.36
N SER A 205 -5.49 4.93 15.73
CA SER A 205 -4.23 5.56 15.32
C SER A 205 -2.97 5.06 16.07
N PHE A 206 -3.13 4.17 17.06
CA PHE A 206 -2.08 3.78 18.01
C PHE A 206 -1.75 2.29 17.99
N MET A 207 -1.97 1.63 16.86
CA MET A 207 -1.59 0.23 16.63
C MET A 207 -0.74 0.08 15.36
N PRO A 208 0.51 0.56 15.40
CA PRO A 208 1.44 0.51 14.27
C PRO A 208 1.94 -0.91 14.00
N ILE A 209 2.61 -1.07 12.88
CA ILE A 209 3.22 -2.31 12.41
C ILE A 209 4.68 -2.01 12.12
N VAL A 210 5.61 -2.83 12.61
CA VAL A 210 7.03 -2.73 12.29
C VAL A 210 7.56 -4.08 11.86
N ILE A 211 8.06 -4.14 10.62
CA ILE A 211 8.79 -5.28 10.09
C ILE A 211 10.27 -4.99 10.12
N GLU A 212 11.05 -5.91 10.68
CA GLU A 212 12.49 -5.94 10.59
C GLU A 212 12.93 -6.99 9.57
N SER A 213 13.42 -6.53 8.42
CA SER A 213 13.96 -7.41 7.40
C SER A 213 15.44 -7.66 7.62
N VAL A 214 15.80 -8.93 7.79
CA VAL A 214 17.16 -9.38 8.11
C VAL A 214 17.64 -10.46 7.14
N PRO A 215 18.95 -10.67 6.98
CA PRO A 215 19.46 -11.83 6.24
C PRO A 215 19.00 -13.15 6.89
N THR A 216 18.75 -14.18 6.08
CA THR A 216 18.21 -15.48 6.52
C THR A 216 19.00 -16.10 7.68
N ASN A 217 20.32 -15.96 7.70
CA ASN A 217 21.16 -16.48 8.79
C ASN A 217 20.87 -15.84 10.17
N TYR A 218 20.46 -14.57 10.20
CA TYR A 218 20.05 -13.91 11.45
C TYR A 218 18.63 -14.28 11.83
N PHE A 219 17.74 -14.40 10.84
CA PHE A 219 16.37 -14.86 11.05
C PHE A 219 16.35 -16.26 11.69
N ILE A 220 17.14 -17.21 11.17
CA ILE A 220 17.25 -18.57 11.72
C ILE A 220 17.78 -18.59 13.16
N LYS A 221 18.62 -17.62 13.55
CA LYS A 221 19.12 -17.50 14.94
C LYS A 221 18.13 -16.84 15.88
N TRP A 222 17.21 -16.04 15.34
CA TRP A 222 16.19 -15.33 16.10
C TRP A 222 15.00 -16.24 16.41
N ILE A 223 14.62 -17.13 15.48
CA ILE A 223 13.69 -18.24 15.71
C ILE A 223 14.28 -19.24 16.72
#